data_AF-A0A1H3RHH3-F1
#
_entry.id   AF-A0A1H3RHH3-F1
#
_cell.length_a   1.000
_cell.length_b   1.000
_cell.length_c   1.000
_cell.angle_alpha   90.00
_cell.angle_beta   90.00
_cell.angle_gamma   90.00
#
_symmetry.space_group_name_H-M   'P 1'
#
loop_
_entity.id
_entity.type
_entity.pdbx_description
1 polymer ?
#
loop_
_entity_poly.entity_id
_entity_poly.type
_entity_poly.pdbx_seq_one_letter_code
_entity_poly.pdbx_strand_id
1 'polypeptide(L)'
;MPGGKHSEADYLSYDPFMGDEAELTCRTKKIVKAKKKHTCFSLNGKQDHSIEPGTYYRYERALVDGDFWGQYRICLGCMDRFISDDGEQKQ
;
A
#
# COMPACT_ATOMS: atom_id res chain seq x y z
N MET A 1 -15.99 3.01 -12.65
CA MET A 1 -14.63 2.72 -12.16
C MET A 1 -14.41 3.57 -10.91
N PRO A 2 -14.05 3.01 -9.74
CA PRO A 2 -13.81 3.83 -8.55
C PRO A 2 -12.62 4.75 -8.86
N GLY A 3 -12.82 6.07 -8.76
CA GLY A 3 -11.95 7.13 -9.28
C GLY A 3 -10.58 7.28 -8.60
N GLY A 4 -9.73 6.27 -8.73
CA GLY A 4 -8.28 6.39 -8.62
C GLY A 4 -7.68 6.77 -9.97
N LYS A 5 -6.53 7.48 -9.96
CA LYS A 5 -5.83 7.86 -11.19
C LYS A 5 -5.19 6.65 -11.88
N HIS A 6 -5.03 5.53 -11.17
CA HIS A 6 -4.47 4.29 -11.67
C HIS A 6 -5.46 3.11 -11.59
N SER A 7 -5.18 2.03 -12.33
CA SER A 7 -5.98 0.79 -12.27
C SER A 7 -5.65 -0.03 -11.02
N GLU A 8 -6.60 -0.87 -10.58
CA GLU A 8 -6.39 -1.79 -9.44
C GLU A 8 -5.15 -2.68 -9.61
N ALA A 9 -4.89 -3.13 -10.84
CA ALA A 9 -3.69 -3.89 -11.18
C ALA A 9 -2.40 -3.09 -10.93
N ASP A 10 -2.40 -1.80 -11.24
CA ASP A 10 -1.28 -0.88 -11.02
C ASP A 10 -0.97 -0.80 -9.51
N TYR A 11 -1.99 -0.52 -8.70
CA TYR A 11 -1.86 -0.46 -7.25
C TYR A 11 -1.38 -1.78 -6.61
N LEU A 12 -1.63 -2.93 -7.22
CA LEU A 12 -1.13 -4.23 -6.75
C LEU A 12 0.29 -4.53 -7.25
N SER A 13 0.64 -4.03 -8.44
CA SER A 13 1.93 -4.24 -9.07
C SER A 13 3.03 -3.42 -8.39
N TYR A 14 2.73 -2.17 -8.02
CA TYR A 14 3.67 -1.33 -7.28
C TYR A 14 3.78 -1.79 -5.83
N ASP A 15 5.02 -2.07 -5.41
CA ASP A 15 5.34 -2.57 -4.08
C ASP A 15 6.44 -1.72 -3.43
N PRO A 16 6.05 -0.76 -2.58
CA PRO A 16 7.00 0.15 -1.95
C PRO A 16 7.96 -0.51 -0.96
N PHE A 17 7.62 -1.71 -0.49
CA PHE A 17 8.34 -2.41 0.56
C PHE A 17 9.07 -3.64 0.03
N MET A 18 9.15 -3.80 -1.30
CA MET A 18 10.00 -4.80 -1.93
C MET A 18 11.46 -4.32 -1.90
N GLY A 19 12.05 -4.34 -0.71
CA GLY A 19 13.48 -4.12 -0.47
C GLY A 19 14.19 -5.45 -0.24
N ASP A 20 15.40 -5.57 -0.79
CA ASP A 20 16.26 -6.76 -0.80
C ASP A 20 16.72 -7.22 0.60
N GLU A 21 16.39 -6.48 1.66
CA GLU A 21 16.90 -6.70 3.02
C GLU A 21 16.02 -7.62 3.89
N ALA A 22 14.81 -8.00 3.43
CA ALA A 22 13.93 -8.90 4.19
C ALA A 22 13.27 -9.96 3.29
N GLU A 23 13.40 -11.24 3.65
CA GLU A 23 12.66 -12.33 3.00
C GLU A 23 11.17 -12.24 3.35
N LEU A 24 10.41 -11.60 2.46
CA LEU A 24 8.96 -11.49 2.54
C LEU A 24 8.30 -12.71 1.89
N THR A 25 8.03 -13.74 2.69
CA THR A 25 7.24 -14.91 2.27
C THR A 25 5.74 -14.67 2.49
N CYS A 26 4.87 -15.43 1.81
CA CYS A 26 3.41 -15.35 1.99
C CYS A 26 2.76 -13.96 1.78
N ARG A 27 3.32 -13.13 0.89
CA ARG A 27 2.78 -11.79 0.59
C ARG A 27 1.37 -11.85 0.03
N THR A 28 0.48 -11.08 0.63
CA THR A 28 -0.92 -10.94 0.25
C THR A 28 -1.24 -9.47 0.06
N LYS A 29 -1.50 -9.07 -1.18
CA LYS A 29 -1.85 -7.70 -1.56
C LYS A 29 -3.29 -7.66 -2.04
N LYS A 30 -4.11 -6.82 -1.43
CA LYS A 30 -5.52 -6.70 -1.78
C LYS A 30 -5.99 -5.26 -1.68
N ILE A 31 -6.80 -4.83 -2.64
CA ILE A 31 -7.54 -3.57 -2.50
C ILE A 31 -8.85 -3.89 -1.81
N VAL A 32 -9.12 -3.16 -0.73
CA VAL A 32 -10.30 -3.35 0.10
C VAL A 32 -10.93 -2.00 0.39
N LYS A 33 -12.25 -1.98 0.50
CA LYS A 33 -12.99 -0.79 0.89
C LYS A 33 -13.01 -0.66 2.40
N ALA A 34 -12.58 0.49 2.92
CA ALA A 34 -12.61 0.79 4.34
C ALA A 34 -14.06 0.81 4.83
N LYS A 35 -14.35 -0.04 5.81
CA LYS A 35 -15.63 -0.02 6.53
C LYS A 35 -15.55 0.84 7.80
N LYS A 36 -14.35 1.10 8.28
CA LYS A 36 -14.05 1.89 9.48
C LYS A 36 -12.90 2.84 9.18
N LYS A 37 -12.75 3.88 10.01
CA LYS A 37 -11.59 4.77 9.94
C LYS A 37 -10.34 3.99 10.32
N HIS A 38 -9.34 3.97 9.44
CA HIS A 38 -8.04 3.32 9.69
C HIS A 38 -6.91 4.32 9.58
N THR A 39 -5.87 4.18 10.40
CA THR A 39 -4.64 4.96 10.24
C THR A 39 -3.93 4.48 8.99
N CYS A 40 -3.56 5.41 8.12
CA CYS A 40 -2.77 5.05 6.95
C CYS A 40 -1.30 4.93 7.31
N PHE A 41 -0.67 3.87 6.83
CA PHE A 41 0.76 3.67 6.87
C PHE A 41 1.39 4.37 5.66
N SER A 42 1.54 5.70 5.76
CA SER A 42 2.20 6.49 4.72
C SER A 42 3.66 6.06 4.58
N LEU A 43 4.12 5.94 3.34
CA LEU A 43 5.49 5.57 2.98
C LEU A 43 6.51 6.67 3.34
N ASN A 44 6.04 7.89 3.59
CA ASN A 44 6.87 9.01 4.01
C ASN A 44 7.15 9.05 5.53
N GLY A 45 6.82 8.00 6.29
CA GLY A 45 7.01 7.95 7.75
C GLY A 45 6.10 8.91 8.54
N LYS A 46 5.26 9.70 7.88
CA LYS A 46 4.27 10.58 8.50
C LYS A 46 2.89 9.93 8.49
N GLN A 47 2.39 9.57 9.67
CA GLN A 47 1.01 9.11 9.88
C GLN A 47 0.00 10.28 9.84
N ASP A 48 0.08 11.12 8.81
CA ASP A 48 -0.67 12.39 8.76
C ASP A 48 -2.10 12.22 8.22
N HIS A 49 -2.45 11.04 7.71
CA HIS A 49 -3.75 10.82 7.09
C HIS A 49 -4.42 9.52 7.54
N SER A 50 -5.74 9.59 7.58
CA SER A 50 -6.62 8.48 7.93
C SER A 50 -7.40 8.03 6.70
N ILE A 51 -7.54 6.73 6.55
CA ILE A 51 -8.43 6.11 5.57
C ILE A 51 -9.84 6.23 6.13
N GLU A 52 -10.68 7.05 5.51
CA GLU A 52 -12.08 7.21 5.90
C GLU A 52 -12.94 6.03 5.45
N PRO A 53 -13.99 5.66 6.21
CA PRO A 53 -14.93 4.64 5.78
C PRO A 53 -15.59 5.05 4.45
N GLY A 54 -15.66 4.12 3.50
CA GLY A 54 -16.15 4.36 2.16
C GLY A 54 -15.05 4.52 1.10
N THR A 55 -13.81 4.77 1.53
CA THR A 55 -12.65 4.87 0.62
C THR A 55 -12.03 3.49 0.36
N TYR A 56 -11.32 3.36 -0.76
CA TYR A 56 -10.54 2.16 -1.06
C TYR A 56 -9.12 2.34 -0.52
N TYR A 57 -8.52 1.24 -0.07
CA TYR A 57 -7.15 1.19 0.41
C TYR A 57 -6.50 -0.15 0.05
N ARG A 58 -5.18 -0.14 -0.09
CA ARG A 58 -4.35 -1.33 -0.27
C ARG A 58 -4.05 -1.90 1.10
N TYR A 59 -4.50 -3.12 1.34
CA TYR A 59 -4.07 -3.95 2.45
C TYR A 59 -2.95 -4.86 1.98
N GLU A 60 -1.85 -4.82 2.70
CA GLU A 60 -0.78 -5.78 2.52
C GLU A 60 -0.49 -6.53 3.81
N ARG A 61 -0.24 -7.82 3.67
CA ARG A 61 0.26 -8.68 4.71
C ARG A 61 1.37 -9.57 4.15
N ALA A 62 2.50 -9.62 4.82
CA ALA A 62 3.63 -10.47 4.48
C ALA A 62 4.20 -11.13 5.74
N LEU A 63 4.87 -12.27 5.56
CA LEU A 63 5.63 -12.95 6.59
C LEU A 63 7.10 -12.55 6.42
N VAL A 64 7.60 -11.74 7.35
CA VAL A 64 8.97 -11.26 7.44
C VAL A 64 9.81 -12.35 8.12
N ASP A 65 10.87 -12.79 7.44
CA ASP A 65 11.88 -13.72 7.98
C ASP A 65 11.30 -15.09 8.41
N GLY A 66 10.10 -15.43 7.93
CA GLY A 66 9.39 -16.66 8.32
C GLY A 66 8.78 -16.66 9.72
N ASP A 67 9.06 -15.65 10.55
CA ASP A 67 8.67 -15.62 11.97
C ASP A 67 7.67 -14.51 12.30
N PHE A 68 7.69 -13.38 11.56
CA PHE A 68 6.89 -12.20 11.90
C PHE A 68 5.89 -11.78 10.82
N TRP A 69 4.59 -11.73 11.15
CA TRP A 69 3.57 -11.23 10.22
C TRP A 69 3.52 -9.70 10.21
N GLY A 70 4.14 -9.08 9.21
CA GLY A 70 3.99 -7.67 8.90
C GLY A 70 2.66 -7.40 8.20
N GLN A 71 1.85 -6.48 8.71
CA GLN A 71 0.63 -6.03 8.02
C GLN A 71 0.52 -4.52 8.02
N TYR A 72 0.17 -3.95 6.87
CA TYR A 72 0.03 -2.51 6.73
C TYR A 72 -1.12 -2.13 5.77
N ARG A 73 -1.54 -0.87 5.86
CA ARG A 73 -2.72 -0.33 5.16
C ARG A 73 -2.34 1.00 4.54
N ILE A 74 -2.42 1.11 3.22
CA ILE A 74 -2.10 2.33 2.47
C ILE A 74 -3.35 2.82 1.74
N CYS A 75 -3.73 4.08 1.91
CA CYS A 75 -4.82 4.67 1.14
C CYS A 75 -4.44 4.76 -0.35
N LEU A 76 -5.44 4.75 -1.24
CA LEU A 76 -5.14 4.90 -2.67
C LEU A 76 -4.39 6.21 -2.95
N GLY A 77 -4.73 7.33 -2.29
CA GLY A 77 -4.03 8.60 -2.51
C GLY A 77 -2.52 8.57 -2.24
N CYS A 78 -2.06 7.77 -1.28
CA CYS A 78 -0.63 7.59 -1.05
C CYS A 78 0.00 6.60 -2.01
N MET A 79 -0.75 5.58 -2.44
CA MET A 79 -0.28 4.74 -3.54
C MET A 79 -0.19 5.54 -4.84
N ASP A 80 -1.15 6.40 -5.17
CA ASP A 80 -1.10 7.31 -6.31
C ASP A 80 0.17 8.16 -6.28
N ARG A 81 0.47 8.74 -5.11
CA ARG A 81 1.70 9.53 -4.93
C ARG A 81 2.95 8.67 -5.08
N PHE A 82 2.95 7.46 -4.53
CA PHE A 82 4.06 6.54 -4.64
C PHE A 82 4.30 6.07 -6.08
N ILE A 83 3.23 5.71 -6.80
CA ILE A 83 3.31 5.33 -8.21
C ILE A 83 3.79 6.51 -9.06
N SER A 84 3.34 7.73 -8.73
CA SER A 84 3.80 8.96 -9.40
C SER A 84 5.29 9.23 -9.11
N ASP A 85 5.75 9.01 -7.87
CA ASP A 85 7.13 9.25 -7.42
C ASP A 85 8.10 8.17 -7.94
N ASP A 86 7.72 6.90 -7.89
CA ASP A 86 8.48 5.76 -8.45
C ASP A 86 8.58 5.84 -9.98
N GLY A 87 7.53 6.34 -10.65
CA GLY A 87 7.54 6.64 -12.07
C GLY A 87 8.59 7.68 -12.48
N GLU A 88 9.03 8.53 -11.56
CA GLU A 88 10.00 9.60 -11.82
C GLU A 88 11.46 9.14 -11.65
N GLN A 89 11.71 7.98 -11.01
CA GLN A 89 13.06 7.40 -10.86
C GLN A 89 13.53 6.51 -12.02
N LYS A 90 12.76 6.46 -13.12
CA LYS A 90 13.26 6.00 -14.43
C LYS A 90 13.62 7.19 -15.32
N GLN A 91 14.74 7.86 -15.04
CA GLN A 91 15.39 8.71 -16.04
C GLN A 91 16.91 8.62 -15.96
#